data_AF-A0A800HAJ4-F1
#
_entry.id   AF-A0A800HAJ4-F1
#
_cell.length_a   1.000
_cell.length_b   1.000
_cell.length_c   1.000
_cell.angle_alpha   90.00
_cell.angle_beta   90.00
_cell.angle_gamma   90.00
#
_symmetry.space_group_name_H-M   'P 1'
#
loop_
_entity.id
_entity.type
_entity.pdbx_description
1 polymer ?
#
loop_
_entity_poly.entity_id
_entity_poly.type
_entity_poly.pdbx_seq_one_letter_code
_entity_poly.pdbx_strand_id
1 'polypeptide(L)'
;MSVIQQIVTLQKIDSQLQDIAELLGDLPGKVDVLKDEELGLVKSIEDGKARIKALELELNKFDSQMTDYNGKIEKHKDQRYLVTSNKQYDALQHEIDFLKSGLDEIETKSLEFTEEKETIEERMKSEEENLESLSKDLVERREK
;
A
#
# COMPACT_ATOMS: atom_id res chain seq x y z
N MET A 1 23.29 -6.02 62.68
CA MET A 1 23.20 -4.94 61.67
C MET A 1 22.19 -3.94 62.18
N SER A 2 22.60 -2.68 62.38
CA SER A 2 21.74 -1.64 62.96
C SER A 2 20.71 -1.18 61.93
N VAL A 3 19.45 -1.05 62.32
CA VAL A 3 18.33 -0.55 61.51
C VAL A 3 18.68 0.79 60.83
N ILE A 4 19.52 1.59 61.48
CA ILE A 4 20.02 2.88 60.97
C ILE A 4 20.89 2.70 59.72
N GLN A 5 21.73 1.65 59.66
CA GLN A 5 22.54 1.38 58.46
C GLN A 5 21.65 0.98 57.28
N GLN A 6 20.57 0.23 57.52
CA GLN A 6 19.60 -0.16 56.48
C GLN A 6 18.84 1.06 55.92
N ILE A 7 18.45 2.00 56.80
CA ILE A 7 17.79 3.25 56.39
C ILE A 7 18.73 4.12 55.54
N VAL A 8 19.99 4.26 55.94
CA VAL A 8 20.99 5.03 55.17
C VAL A 8 21.24 4.38 53.80
N THR A 9 21.30 3.04 53.72
CA THR A 9 21.43 2.37 52.43
C THR A 9 20.19 2.55 51.54
N LEU A 10 18.99 2.53 52.13
CA LEU A 10 17.75 2.75 51.39
C LEU A 10 17.67 4.18 50.84
N GLN A 11 17.99 5.18 51.66
CA GLN A 11 18.00 6.58 51.24
C GLN A 11 19.03 6.84 50.13
N LYS A 12 20.17 6.14 50.16
CA LYS A 12 21.17 6.22 49.10
C LYS A 12 20.66 5.62 47.78
N ILE A 13 19.93 4.51 47.85
CA ILE A 13 19.24 3.91 46.71
C ILE A 13 18.15 4.84 46.18
N ASP A 14 17.36 5.49 47.06
CA ASP A 14 16.33 6.45 46.67
C ASP A 14 16.93 7.67 45.97
N SER A 15 18.04 8.23 46.45
CA SER A 15 18.74 9.33 45.75
C SER A 15 19.26 8.89 44.39
N GLN A 16 19.83 7.69 44.28
CA GLN A 16 20.26 7.15 42.98
C GLN A 16 19.09 6.92 42.02
N LEU A 17 17.95 6.44 42.53
CA LEU A 17 16.71 6.30 41.76
C LEU A 17 16.19 7.65 41.26
N GLN A 18 16.28 8.68 42.10
CA GLN A 18 15.84 10.03 41.77
C GLN A 18 16.74 10.67 40.71
N ASP A 19 18.08 10.52 40.84
CA ASP A 19 19.04 10.96 39.84
C ASP A 19 18.81 10.25 38.49
N ILE A 20 18.53 8.94 38.52
CA ILE A 20 18.20 8.16 37.31
C ILE A 20 16.89 8.63 36.68
N ALA A 21 15.86 8.91 37.48
CA ALA A 21 14.58 9.42 36.99
C ALA A 21 14.71 10.82 36.35
N GLU A 22 15.55 11.68 36.92
CA GLU A 22 15.87 13.00 36.36
C GLU A 22 16.65 12.89 35.04
N LEU A 23 17.60 11.96 34.97
CA LEU A 23 18.38 11.64 33.75
C LEU A 23 17.49 11.10 32.62
N LEU A 24 16.51 10.26 32.95
CA LEU A 24 15.56 9.69 31.98
C LEU A 24 14.59 10.74 31.43
N GLY A 25 14.12 11.67 32.26
CA GLY A 25 13.24 12.77 31.85
C GLY A 25 12.08 12.30 30.95
N ASP A 26 11.91 12.97 29.80
CA ASP A 26 10.87 12.67 28.79
C ASP A 26 11.27 11.61 27.76
N LEU A 27 12.44 10.98 27.92
CA LEU A 27 12.96 10.00 26.97
C LEU A 27 12.03 8.79 26.78
N PRO A 28 11.43 8.20 27.84
CA PRO A 28 10.48 7.09 27.69
C PRO A 28 9.27 7.46 26.83
N GLY A 29 8.70 8.64 27.06
CA GLY A 29 7.54 9.11 26.29
C GLY A 29 7.88 9.34 24.81
N LYS A 30 9.07 9.86 24.51
CA LYS A 30 9.52 10.00 23.10
C LYS A 30 9.71 8.66 22.42
N VAL A 31 10.25 7.66 23.12
CA VAL A 31 10.40 6.29 22.56
C VAL A 31 9.04 5.66 22.27
N ASP A 32 8.05 5.88 23.14
CA ASP A 32 6.69 5.36 22.92
C ASP A 32 6.02 6.03 21.71
N VAL A 33 6.13 7.35 21.56
CA VAL A 33 5.61 8.06 20.37
C VAL A 33 6.25 7.56 19.08
N LEU A 34 7.57 7.36 19.07
CA LEU A 34 8.29 6.86 17.89
C LEU A 34 7.88 5.41 17.56
N LYS A 35 7.61 4.57 18.56
CA LYS A 35 7.07 3.21 18.34
C LYS A 35 5.66 3.24 17.77
N ASP A 36 4.81 4.13 18.26
CA ASP A 36 3.44 4.28 17.74
C ASP A 36 3.46 4.74 16.28
N GLU A 37 4.38 5.65 15.92
CA GLU A 37 4.63 6.08 14.55
C GLU A 37 5.15 4.93 13.67
N GLU A 38 6.09 4.12 14.17
CA GLU A 38 6.60 2.92 13.50
C GLU A 38 5.47 1.92 13.20
N LEU A 39 4.63 1.62 14.19
CA LEU A 39 3.47 0.74 14.03
C LEU A 39 2.47 1.30 13.02
N GLY A 40 2.25 2.62 13.01
CA GLY A 40 1.39 3.29 12.05
C GLY A 40 1.90 3.16 10.61
N LEU A 41 3.20 3.39 10.40
CA LEU A 41 3.86 3.23 9.10
C LEU A 41 3.82 1.78 8.62
N VAL A 42 4.15 0.81 9.47
CA VAL A 42 4.06 -0.63 9.13
C VAL A 42 2.66 -0.99 8.67
N LYS A 43 1.63 -0.54 9.39
CA LYS A 43 0.24 -0.82 9.02
C LYS A 43 -0.14 -0.15 7.69
N SER A 44 0.28 1.08 7.45
CA SER A 44 0.03 1.76 6.16
C SER A 44 0.67 1.02 4.98
N ILE A 45 1.89 0.50 5.17
CA ILE A 45 2.60 -0.31 4.17
C ILE A 45 1.86 -1.64 3.94
N GLU A 46 1.39 -2.31 4.98
CA GLU A 46 0.59 -3.54 4.86
C GLU A 46 -0.73 -3.31 4.12
N ASP A 47 -1.46 -2.25 4.46
CA ASP A 47 -2.68 -1.84 3.78
C ASP A 47 -2.42 -1.49 2.31
N GLY A 48 -1.32 -0.79 2.02
CA GLY A 48 -0.85 -0.51 0.66
C GLY A 48 -0.57 -1.79 -0.13
N LYS A 49 0.16 -2.76 0.46
CA LYS A 49 0.44 -4.08 -0.15
C LYS A 49 -0.85 -4.84 -0.45
N ALA A 50 -1.83 -4.78 0.45
CA ALA A 50 -3.13 -5.40 0.24
C ALA A 50 -3.90 -4.74 -0.92
N ARG A 51 -3.88 -3.41 -1.01
CA ARG A 51 -4.51 -2.67 -2.12
C ARG A 51 -3.84 -2.96 -3.46
N ILE A 52 -2.52 -3.00 -3.53
CA ILE A 52 -1.79 -3.37 -4.76
C ILE A 52 -2.22 -4.76 -5.24
N LYS A 53 -2.27 -5.76 -4.35
CA LYS A 53 -2.72 -7.11 -4.72
C LYS A 53 -4.16 -7.14 -5.25
N ALA A 54 -5.04 -6.32 -4.67
CA ALA A 54 -6.41 -6.18 -5.17
C ALA A 54 -6.45 -5.56 -6.57
N LEU A 55 -5.68 -4.48 -6.79
CA LEU A 55 -5.54 -3.82 -8.09
C LEU A 55 -4.96 -4.77 -9.15
N GLU A 56 -3.95 -5.57 -8.81
CA GLU A 56 -3.39 -6.57 -9.71
C GLU A 56 -4.42 -7.61 -10.15
N LEU A 57 -5.29 -8.06 -9.24
CA LEU A 57 -6.35 -9.00 -9.58
C LEU A 57 -7.39 -8.35 -10.51
N GLU A 58 -7.72 -7.07 -10.28
CA GLU A 58 -8.63 -6.31 -11.13
C GLU A 58 -8.03 -6.06 -12.53
N LEU A 59 -6.74 -5.72 -12.63
CA LEU A 59 -6.01 -5.57 -13.89
C LEU A 59 -6.00 -6.88 -14.70
N ASN A 60 -5.68 -8.02 -14.07
CA ASN A 60 -5.74 -9.33 -14.73
C ASN A 60 -7.15 -9.65 -15.27
N LYS A 61 -8.19 -9.22 -14.55
CA LYS A 61 -9.58 -9.36 -14.99
C LYS A 61 -9.85 -8.46 -16.20
N PHE A 62 -9.36 -7.22 -16.21
CA PHE A 62 -9.47 -6.34 -17.37
C PHE A 62 -8.75 -6.90 -18.59
N ASP A 63 -7.53 -7.42 -18.46
CA ASP A 63 -6.79 -8.08 -19.55
C ASP A 63 -7.58 -9.25 -20.16
N SER A 64 -8.18 -10.07 -19.30
CA SER A 64 -9.03 -11.19 -19.73
C SER A 64 -10.27 -10.68 -20.49
N GLN A 65 -10.89 -9.60 -20.01
CA GLN A 65 -12.02 -8.98 -20.69
C GLN A 65 -11.61 -8.39 -22.05
N MET A 66 -10.52 -7.63 -22.11
CA MET A 66 -9.99 -7.07 -23.36
C MET A 66 -9.72 -8.17 -24.40
N THR A 67 -9.17 -9.30 -23.97
CA THR A 67 -8.94 -10.47 -24.84
C THR A 67 -10.26 -11.03 -25.40
N ASP A 68 -11.30 -11.15 -24.57
CA ASP A 68 -12.64 -11.60 -25.00
C ASP A 68 -13.29 -10.60 -25.98
N TYR A 69 -13.21 -9.29 -25.69
CA TYR A 69 -13.69 -8.24 -26.60
C TYR A 69 -12.99 -8.31 -27.96
N ASN A 70 -11.66 -8.41 -27.96
CA ASN A 70 -10.88 -8.54 -29.19
C ASN A 70 -11.25 -9.81 -29.98
N GLY A 71 -11.45 -10.94 -29.30
CA GLY A 71 -11.91 -12.18 -29.93
C GLY A 71 -13.29 -12.04 -30.58
N LYS A 72 -14.24 -11.38 -29.89
CA LYS A 72 -15.58 -11.10 -30.44
C LYS A 72 -15.53 -10.16 -31.64
N ILE A 73 -14.73 -9.09 -31.55
CA ILE A 73 -14.52 -8.14 -32.65
C ILE A 73 -14.00 -8.87 -33.88
N GLU A 74 -13.00 -9.73 -33.73
CA GLU A 74 -12.41 -10.45 -34.86
C GLU A 74 -13.42 -11.42 -35.49
N LYS A 75 -14.18 -12.15 -34.67
CA LYS A 75 -15.26 -13.02 -35.15
C LYS A 75 -16.32 -12.25 -35.94
N HIS A 76 -16.71 -11.05 -35.50
CA HIS A 76 -17.67 -10.23 -36.22
C HIS A 76 -17.09 -9.63 -37.50
N LYS A 77 -15.80 -9.27 -37.52
CA LYS A 77 -15.12 -8.88 -38.76
C LYS A 77 -15.14 -10.01 -39.78
N ASP A 78 -14.84 -11.24 -39.37
CA ASP A 78 -14.90 -12.42 -40.25
C ASP A 78 -16.30 -12.64 -40.80
N GLN A 79 -17.33 -12.58 -39.94
CA GLN A 79 -18.73 -12.69 -40.34
C GLN A 79 -19.14 -11.61 -41.35
N ARG A 80 -18.61 -10.39 -41.20
CA ARG A 80 -18.90 -9.26 -42.08
C ARG A 80 -18.41 -9.49 -43.53
N TYR A 81 -17.39 -10.32 -43.73
CA TYR A 81 -16.94 -10.71 -45.08
C TYR A 81 -17.85 -11.76 -45.74
N LEU A 82 -18.66 -12.47 -44.96
CA LEU A 82 -19.54 -13.54 -45.44
C LEU A 82 -20.97 -13.05 -45.76
N VAL A 83 -21.37 -11.89 -45.24
CA VAL A 83 -22.71 -11.35 -45.45
C VAL A 83 -22.82 -10.66 -46.81
N THR A 84 -23.95 -10.87 -47.49
CA THR A 84 -24.22 -10.34 -48.83
C THR A 84 -25.30 -9.27 -48.84
N SER A 85 -25.95 -9.02 -47.69
CA SER A 85 -26.98 -8.00 -47.53
C SER A 85 -26.43 -6.77 -46.82
N ASN A 86 -26.66 -5.58 -47.40
CA ASN A 86 -26.27 -4.30 -46.79
C ASN A 86 -26.82 -4.15 -45.37
N LYS A 87 -28.05 -4.61 -45.11
CA LYS A 87 -28.66 -4.53 -43.77
C LYS A 87 -27.89 -5.37 -42.73
N GLN A 88 -27.37 -6.53 -43.13
CA GLN A 88 -26.58 -7.39 -42.25
C GLN A 88 -25.18 -6.82 -42.05
N TYR A 89 -24.59 -6.23 -43.10
CA TYR A 89 -23.32 -5.52 -43.03
C TYR A 89 -23.39 -4.37 -42.02
N ASP A 90 -24.40 -3.51 -42.14
CA ASP A 90 -24.59 -2.35 -41.27
C ASP A 90 -24.80 -2.78 -39.80
N ALA A 91 -25.59 -3.85 -39.58
CA ALA A 91 -25.80 -4.40 -38.24
C ALA A 91 -24.51 -4.92 -37.60
N LEU A 92 -23.70 -5.68 -38.35
CA LEU A 92 -22.40 -6.16 -37.88
C LEU A 92 -21.41 -5.02 -37.63
N GLN A 93 -21.46 -3.98 -38.46
CA GLN A 93 -20.62 -2.80 -38.27
C GLN A 93 -20.96 -2.08 -36.96
N HIS A 94 -22.25 -1.87 -36.68
CA HIS A 94 -22.69 -1.28 -35.41
C HIS A 94 -22.28 -2.12 -34.19
N GLU A 95 -22.38 -3.45 -34.27
CA GLU A 95 -21.97 -4.34 -33.19
C GLU A 95 -20.44 -4.27 -32.95
N ILE A 96 -19.64 -4.23 -34.01
CA ILE A 96 -18.19 -4.05 -33.91
C ILE A 96 -17.85 -2.71 -33.25
N ASP A 97 -18.53 -1.63 -33.64
CA ASP A 97 -18.28 -0.30 -33.09
C ASP A 97 -18.70 -0.22 -31.61
N PHE A 98 -19.79 -0.88 -31.22
CA PHE A 98 -20.19 -1.03 -29.82
C PHE A 98 -19.14 -1.80 -28.99
N LEU A 99 -18.65 -2.93 -29.52
CA LEU A 99 -17.61 -3.72 -28.83
C LEU A 99 -16.30 -2.96 -28.70
N LYS A 100 -15.91 -2.16 -29.71
CA LYS A 100 -14.73 -1.30 -29.64
C LYS A 100 -14.88 -0.21 -28.57
N SER A 101 -16.04 0.45 -28.52
CA SER A 101 -16.30 1.44 -27.47
C SER A 101 -16.20 0.81 -26.07
N GLY A 102 -16.70 -0.42 -25.90
CA GLY A 102 -16.56 -1.16 -24.64
C GLY A 102 -15.10 -1.54 -24.33
N LEU A 103 -14.31 -1.88 -25.34
CA LEU A 103 -12.88 -2.14 -25.19
C LEU A 103 -12.14 -0.87 -24.73
N ASP A 104 -12.39 0.27 -25.38
CA ASP A 104 -11.79 1.56 -25.05
C ASP A 104 -12.11 1.97 -23.59
N GLU A 105 -13.33 1.72 -23.11
CA GLU A 105 -13.70 1.96 -21.71
C GLU A 105 -12.91 1.08 -20.72
N ILE A 106 -12.67 -0.19 -21.06
CA ILE A 106 -11.89 -1.11 -20.21
C ILE A 106 -10.41 -0.74 -20.25
N GLU A 107 -9.88 -0.36 -21.40
CA GLU A 107 -8.50 0.14 -21.55
C GLU A 107 -8.28 1.40 -20.70
N THR A 108 -9.22 2.34 -20.74
CA THR A 108 -9.16 3.55 -19.92
C THR A 108 -9.12 3.21 -18.43
N LYS A 109 -10.01 2.33 -17.96
CA LYS A 109 -10.03 1.89 -16.54
C LYS A 109 -8.77 1.14 -16.14
N SER A 110 -8.21 0.34 -17.04
CA SER A 110 -6.96 -0.38 -16.80
C SER A 110 -5.79 0.58 -16.63
N LEU A 111 -5.74 1.66 -17.41
CA LEU A 111 -4.74 2.71 -17.25
C LEU A 111 -4.90 3.43 -15.90
N GLU A 112 -6.12 3.86 -15.55
CA GLU A 112 -6.40 4.50 -14.25
C GLU A 112 -5.94 3.62 -13.07
N PHE A 113 -6.18 2.31 -13.13
CA PHE A 113 -5.81 1.39 -12.05
C PHE A 113 -4.30 1.13 -12.01
N THR A 114 -3.62 1.21 -13.16
CA THR A 114 -2.17 1.13 -13.23
C THR A 114 -1.53 2.38 -12.61
N GLU A 115 -2.06 3.57 -12.90
CA GLU A 115 -1.62 4.83 -12.28
C GLU A 115 -1.86 4.84 -10.76
N GLU A 116 -3.02 4.34 -10.30
CA GLU A 116 -3.29 4.18 -8.86
C GLU A 116 -2.27 3.25 -8.21
N LYS A 117 -1.97 2.12 -8.86
CA LYS A 117 -0.97 1.16 -8.36
C LYS A 117 0.41 1.81 -8.24
N GLU A 118 0.88 2.51 -9.28
CA GLU A 118 2.18 3.21 -9.26
C GLU A 118 2.24 4.26 -8.14
N THR A 119 1.17 5.04 -7.96
CA THR A 119 1.08 6.04 -6.89
C THR A 119 1.20 5.41 -5.49
N ILE A 120 0.54 4.26 -5.29
CA ILE A 120 0.61 3.54 -4.01
C ILE A 120 2.01 2.95 -3.80
N GLU A 121 2.65 2.41 -4.85
CA GLU A 121 4.01 1.89 -4.79
C GLU A 121 5.03 2.98 -4.44
N GLU A 122 4.92 4.16 -5.05
CA GLU A 122 5.76 5.32 -4.70
C GLU A 122 5.56 5.77 -3.26
N ARG A 123 4.31 5.89 -2.81
CA ARG A 123 3.99 6.24 -1.42
C ARG A 123 4.59 5.22 -0.45
N MET A 124 4.42 3.94 -0.73
CA MET A 124 4.97 2.87 0.11
C MET A 124 6.49 2.90 0.17
N LYS A 125 7.15 3.18 -0.95
CA LYS A 125 8.61 3.32 -0.96
C LYS A 125 9.07 4.46 -0.05
N SER A 126 8.39 5.60 -0.09
CA SER A 126 8.66 6.72 0.84
C SER A 126 8.38 6.33 2.29
N GLU A 127 7.30 5.60 2.56
CA GLU A 127 6.97 5.10 3.90
C GLU A 127 8.01 4.07 4.42
N GLU A 128 8.53 3.21 3.54
CA GLU A 128 9.60 2.26 3.86
C GLU A 128 10.94 2.97 4.16
N GLU A 129 11.29 4.01 3.40
CA GLU A 129 12.47 4.86 3.69
C GLU A 129 12.33 5.59 5.04
N ASN A 130 11.14 6.14 5.33
CA ASN A 130 10.85 6.77 6.61
C ASN A 130 10.94 5.77 7.77
N LEU A 131 10.38 4.57 7.59
CA LEU A 131 10.44 3.50 8.59
C LEU A 131 11.89 3.07 8.87
N GLU A 132 12.73 2.95 7.84
CA GLU A 132 14.14 2.60 8.02
C GLU A 132 14.86 3.69 8.83
N SER A 133 14.60 4.97 8.53
CA SER A 133 15.18 6.09 9.28
C SER A 133 14.75 6.09 10.76
N LEU A 134 13.46 5.84 11.01
CA LEU A 134 12.86 5.81 12.34
C LEU A 134 13.39 4.64 13.17
N SER A 135 13.53 3.46 12.54
CA SER A 135 14.10 2.28 13.19
C SER A 135 15.56 2.50 13.62
N LYS A 136 16.36 3.22 12.81
CA LYS A 136 17.74 3.58 13.16
C LYS A 136 17.81 4.54 14.35
N ASP A 137 16.96 5.57 14.37
CA ASP A 137 16.89 6.52 15.50
C ASP A 137 16.44 5.82 16.80
N LEU A 138 15.48 4.88 16.71
CA LEU A 138 15.05 4.08 17.86
C LEU A 138 16.16 3.16 18.40
N VAL A 139 16.97 2.55 17.52
CA VAL A 139 18.11 1.72 17.93
C VAL A 139 19.17 2.57 18.62
N GLU A 140 19.58 3.70 18.04
CA GLU A 140 20.56 4.61 18.66
C GLU A 140 20.11 5.11 20.03
N ARG A 141 18.81 5.37 20.21
CA ARG A 141 18.24 5.83 21.48
C ARG A 141 18.04 4.73 22.52
N ARG A 142 18.04 3.44 22.12
CA ARG A 142 18.03 2.30 23.05
C ARG A 142 19.43 1.88 23.50
N GLU A 143 20.45 2.16 22.69
CA GLU A 143 21.85 1.83 23.00
C GLU A 143 22.57 2.91 23.84
N LYS A 144 22.05 4.15 23.87
CA LYS A 144 22.52 5.24 24.73
C LYS A 144 21.73 5.31 26.04
#